data_AF-A0A645EG97-F1
#
_entry.id   AF-A0A645EG97-F1
#
_cell.length_a   1.000
_cell.length_b   1.000
_cell.length_c   1.000
_cell.angle_alpha   90.00
_cell.angle_beta   90.00
_cell.angle_gamma   90.00
#
_symmetry.space_group_name_H-M   'P 1'
#
loop_
_entity.id
_entity.type
_entity.pdbx_description
1 polymer ?
#
loop_
_entity_poly.entity_id
_entity_poly.type
_entity_poly.pdbx_seq_one_letter_code
_entity_poly.pdbx_strand_id
1 'polypeptide(L)'
;MDGDDTPWSKGFLASSYASRGLKMRFTSGTGSEVQMGFAEGKSMLYLESRCLYVTKGCGVQGIQNGSVSCVGVPAGVPSGIRAILAENLIATMLDLECASSNDQTFTHSDLRRVARSLMQMVPGTDFICSGYSATPNYDNMFAGSNWDADDYDDWNIIQRDLKIDGGLRPVSEEDVVKVRNKAARVIQGLFKELGLTEITDEEVEAATYAHGSKDMPDRNVVEDLKAAEDMMARGTTGIEIIKAIYRAGFEDVADSVFKLAKQKVAGDYLHTAAILDKDFKVQSAVNCPNTYAGPKTGYQVEGERWEEIKNISNAVSPEDY
;
A
#
# COMPACT_ATOMS: atom_id res chain seq x y z
N MET A 1 -11.97 20.49 -11.56
CA MET A 1 -11.21 21.63 -12.10
C MET A 1 -9.95 21.84 -11.29
N ASP A 2 -10.03 22.16 -10.00
CA ASP A 2 -8.83 22.39 -9.17
C ASP A 2 -7.95 21.13 -8.98
N GLY A 3 -8.52 19.93 -9.11
CA GLY A 3 -7.75 18.68 -9.21
C GLY A 3 -7.11 18.43 -10.58
N ASP A 4 -7.08 19.44 -11.45
CA ASP A 4 -6.53 19.48 -12.81
C ASP A 4 -7.02 18.39 -13.77
N ASP A 5 -8.24 17.91 -13.56
CA ASP A 5 -8.83 16.82 -14.32
C ASP A 5 -10.34 16.97 -14.53
N THR A 6 -10.82 16.29 -15.57
CA THR A 6 -12.23 16.02 -15.87
C THR A 6 -12.46 14.50 -15.88
N PRO A 7 -13.71 14.01 -15.80
CA PRO A 7 -13.97 12.58 -15.96
C PRO A 7 -13.39 11.97 -17.25
N TRP A 8 -13.36 12.74 -18.35
CA TRP A 8 -12.78 12.29 -19.62
C TRP A 8 -11.25 12.21 -19.59
N SER A 9 -10.57 13.22 -19.05
CA SER A 9 -9.10 13.17 -18.96
C SER A 9 -8.63 12.04 -18.04
N LYS A 10 -9.33 11.81 -16.92
CA LYS A 10 -9.08 10.66 -16.04
C LYS A 10 -9.37 9.32 -16.72
N GLY A 11 -10.50 9.19 -17.41
CA GLY A 11 -10.83 7.96 -18.16
C GLY A 11 -9.81 7.65 -19.27
N PHE A 12 -9.35 8.68 -19.98
CA PHE A 12 -8.29 8.56 -20.97
C PHE A 12 -6.94 8.18 -20.32
N LEU A 13 -6.62 8.76 -19.16
CA LEU A 13 -5.43 8.42 -18.40
C LEU A 13 -5.46 6.95 -17.94
N ALA A 14 -6.59 6.46 -17.43
CA ALA A 14 -6.76 5.05 -17.07
C ALA A 14 -6.49 4.12 -18.26
N SER A 15 -7.06 4.45 -19.42
CA SER A 15 -6.80 3.72 -20.67
C SER A 15 -5.34 3.81 -21.11
N SER A 16 -4.67 4.94 -20.84
CA SER A 16 -3.25 5.12 -21.12
C SER A 16 -2.40 4.18 -20.26
N TYR A 17 -2.66 4.05 -18.96
CA TYR A 17 -2.01 3.05 -18.11
C TYR A 17 -2.25 1.62 -18.64
N ALA A 18 -3.51 1.25 -18.91
CA ALA A 18 -3.87 -0.08 -19.40
C ALA A 18 -3.19 -0.42 -20.74
N SER A 19 -3.10 0.53 -21.67
CA SER A 19 -2.43 0.33 -22.96
C SER A 19 -0.91 0.11 -22.87
N ARG A 20 -0.30 0.42 -21.71
CA ARG A 20 1.11 0.11 -21.40
C ARG A 20 1.23 -1.10 -20.48
N GLY A 21 0.13 -1.83 -20.29
CA GLY A 21 0.03 -2.93 -19.37
C GLY A 21 0.35 -2.52 -17.94
N LEU A 22 -0.09 -1.33 -17.51
CA LEU A 22 0.14 -0.87 -16.14
C LEU A 22 -1.13 -1.01 -15.30
N LYS A 23 -1.07 -1.84 -14.25
CA LYS A 23 -2.13 -1.91 -13.24
C LYS A 23 -2.25 -0.53 -12.59
N MET A 24 -3.48 -0.09 -12.43
CA MET A 24 -3.81 1.18 -11.81
C MET A 24 -5.17 1.08 -11.12
N ARG A 25 -5.44 2.05 -10.26
CA ARG A 25 -6.74 2.32 -9.67
C ARG A 25 -6.94 3.83 -9.60
N PHE A 26 -8.17 4.28 -9.46
CA PHE A 26 -8.43 5.66 -9.06
C PHE A 26 -8.30 5.81 -7.55
N THR A 27 -8.23 7.05 -7.10
CA THR A 27 -8.32 7.42 -5.68
C THR A 27 -9.42 8.47 -5.53
N SER A 28 -10.29 8.26 -4.55
CA SER A 28 -11.34 9.19 -4.13
C SER A 28 -11.46 9.13 -2.60
N GLY A 29 -12.46 9.78 -2.02
CA GLY A 29 -12.67 9.74 -0.58
C GLY A 29 -13.62 10.83 -0.11
N THR A 30 -14.49 10.49 0.84
CA THR A 30 -15.33 11.48 1.50
C THR A 30 -14.51 12.62 2.10
N GLY A 31 -14.95 13.86 1.84
CA GLY A 31 -14.38 15.06 2.45
C GLY A 31 -13.49 15.87 1.51
N SER A 32 -13.05 15.30 0.38
CA SER A 32 -12.19 16.00 -0.58
C SER A 32 -12.82 17.30 -1.11
N GLU A 33 -14.09 17.28 -1.50
CA GLU A 33 -14.78 18.45 -2.04
C GLU A 33 -15.05 19.51 -0.97
N VAL A 34 -15.22 19.10 0.29
CA VAL A 34 -15.31 20.03 1.43
C VAL A 34 -13.96 20.69 1.68
N GLN A 35 -12.89 19.90 1.71
CA GLN A 35 -11.51 20.39 1.89
C GLN A 35 -11.10 21.36 0.77
N MET A 36 -11.54 21.09 -0.46
CA MET A 36 -11.30 21.93 -1.63
C MET A 36 -12.27 23.12 -1.73
N GLY A 37 -13.29 23.22 -0.87
CA GLY A 37 -14.19 24.37 -0.78
C GLY A 37 -15.42 24.35 -1.72
N PHE A 38 -15.67 23.25 -2.44
CA PHE A 38 -16.71 23.16 -3.47
C PHE A 38 -17.67 21.97 -3.29
N ALA A 39 -18.20 21.78 -2.07
CA ALA A 39 -19.12 20.67 -1.75
C ALA A 39 -20.55 20.79 -2.31
N GLU A 40 -20.90 21.89 -2.98
CA GLU A 40 -22.21 22.12 -3.63
C GLU A 40 -23.43 21.90 -2.70
N GLY A 41 -23.27 22.09 -1.38
CA GLY A 41 -24.32 21.83 -0.39
C GLY A 41 -24.73 20.35 -0.27
N LYS A 42 -23.88 19.41 -0.69
CA LYS A 42 -24.13 17.97 -0.63
C LYS A 42 -23.39 17.31 0.53
N SER A 43 -23.85 16.13 0.93
CA SER A 43 -23.13 15.32 1.91
C SER A 43 -21.87 14.72 1.29
N MET A 44 -20.84 14.49 2.11
CA MET A 44 -19.60 13.89 1.64
C MET A 44 -19.84 12.52 1.00
N LEU A 45 -20.68 11.67 1.62
CA LEU A 45 -20.96 10.32 1.11
C LEU A 45 -21.70 10.35 -0.24
N TYR A 46 -22.56 11.34 -0.48
CA TYR A 46 -23.18 11.51 -1.79
C TYR A 46 -22.15 11.88 -2.87
N LEU A 47 -21.24 12.81 -2.57
CA LEU A 47 -20.19 13.22 -3.50
C LEU A 47 -19.24 12.06 -3.79
N GLU A 48 -18.82 11.33 -2.75
CA GLU A 48 -18.01 10.14 -2.90
C GLU A 48 -18.72 9.04 -3.71
N SER A 49 -20.02 8.86 -3.53
CA SER A 49 -20.79 7.95 -4.39
C SER A 49 -20.67 8.34 -5.87
N ARG A 50 -20.69 9.64 -6.22
CA ARG A 50 -20.46 10.08 -7.60
C ARG A 50 -19.05 9.71 -8.08
N CYS A 51 -18.04 9.88 -7.26
CA CYS A 51 -16.66 9.48 -7.57
C CYS A 51 -16.55 7.98 -7.87
N LEU A 52 -17.24 7.14 -7.10
CA LEU A 52 -17.29 5.70 -7.32
C LEU A 52 -17.98 5.33 -8.65
N TYR A 53 -19.10 5.98 -8.98
CA TYR A 53 -19.76 5.78 -10.28
C TYR A 53 -18.92 6.30 -11.46
N VAL A 54 -18.16 7.38 -11.29
CA VAL A 54 -17.18 7.83 -12.30
C VAL A 54 -16.10 6.77 -12.49
N THR A 55 -15.56 6.21 -11.40
CA THR A 55 -14.54 5.15 -11.44
C THR A 55 -15.05 3.92 -12.19
N LYS A 56 -16.26 3.44 -11.85
CA LYS A 56 -16.90 2.33 -12.55
C LYS A 56 -17.16 2.68 -14.02
N GLY A 57 -17.67 3.88 -14.31
CA GLY A 57 -17.96 4.34 -15.67
C GLY A 57 -16.71 4.50 -16.55
N CYS A 58 -15.56 4.79 -15.98
CA CYS A 58 -14.27 4.85 -16.67
C CYS A 58 -13.67 3.46 -16.96
N GLY A 59 -14.31 2.36 -16.51
CA GLY A 59 -13.79 1.01 -16.69
C GLY A 59 -12.54 0.70 -15.86
N VAL A 60 -12.32 1.45 -14.77
CA VAL A 60 -11.20 1.21 -13.87
C VAL A 60 -11.50 0.01 -12.97
N GLN A 61 -10.52 -0.88 -12.79
CA GLN A 61 -10.70 -2.14 -12.04
C GLN A 61 -10.89 -1.94 -10.52
N GLY A 62 -10.42 -0.82 -9.98
CA GLY A 62 -10.37 -0.59 -8.54
C GLY A 62 -10.35 0.87 -8.12
N ILE A 63 -10.55 1.08 -6.83
CA ILE A 63 -10.54 2.37 -6.16
C ILE A 63 -9.76 2.29 -4.84
N GLN A 64 -8.99 3.33 -4.54
CA GLN A 64 -8.59 3.66 -3.18
C GLN A 64 -9.56 4.69 -2.62
N ASN A 65 -10.34 4.33 -1.61
CA ASN A 65 -11.28 5.23 -0.93
C ASN A 65 -11.41 4.89 0.56
N GLY A 66 -12.34 5.54 1.25
CA GLY A 66 -12.44 5.54 2.71
C GLY A 66 -11.90 6.83 3.29
N SER A 67 -12.26 7.96 2.68
CA SER A 67 -11.77 9.33 2.92
C SER A 67 -10.29 9.60 2.57
N VAL A 68 -9.39 8.63 2.79
CA VAL A 68 -7.97 8.75 2.43
C VAL A 68 -7.38 10.01 3.11
N SER A 69 -6.69 10.88 2.37
CA SER A 69 -6.02 12.07 2.91
C SER A 69 -6.97 13.13 3.46
N CYS A 70 -8.27 12.97 3.24
CA CYS A 70 -9.27 13.88 3.79
C CYS A 70 -9.91 13.39 5.08
N VAL A 71 -9.43 12.30 5.68
CA VAL A 71 -10.04 11.62 6.86
C VAL A 71 -10.37 12.54 8.03
N GLY A 72 -9.59 13.61 8.23
CA GLY A 72 -9.88 14.63 9.25
C GLY A 72 -11.24 15.32 9.07
N VAL A 73 -11.75 15.43 7.84
CA VAL A 73 -13.02 16.09 7.51
C VAL A 73 -14.23 15.25 7.95
N PRO A 74 -14.46 14.02 7.44
CA PRO A 74 -15.56 13.20 7.95
C PRO A 74 -15.37 12.86 9.43
N ALA A 75 -14.14 12.63 9.91
CA ALA A 75 -13.91 12.38 11.33
C ALA A 75 -14.27 13.58 12.24
N GLY A 76 -14.39 14.78 11.68
CA GLY A 76 -14.86 15.98 12.39
C GLY A 76 -16.38 16.06 12.59
N VAL A 77 -17.17 15.17 11.99
CA VAL A 77 -18.65 15.23 12.02
C VAL A 77 -19.30 13.93 12.52
N PRO A 78 -20.56 13.98 13.00
CA PRO A 78 -21.29 12.78 13.42
C PRO A 78 -21.39 11.73 12.33
N SER A 79 -21.28 10.45 12.71
CA SER A 79 -21.33 9.31 11.78
C SER A 79 -20.24 9.32 10.68
N GLY A 80 -19.19 10.15 10.79
CA GLY A 80 -18.13 10.23 9.80
C GLY A 80 -17.38 8.93 9.56
N ILE A 81 -16.93 8.27 10.63
CA ILE A 81 -16.24 6.97 10.53
C ILE A 81 -17.16 5.88 9.93
N ARG A 82 -18.46 5.93 10.23
CA ARG A 82 -19.45 5.06 9.59
C ARG A 82 -19.63 5.39 8.10
N ALA A 83 -19.56 6.66 7.71
CA ALA A 83 -19.61 7.06 6.30
C ALA A 83 -18.39 6.56 5.52
N ILE A 84 -17.20 6.57 6.14
CA ILE A 84 -15.96 5.96 5.61
C ILE A 84 -16.15 4.47 5.34
N LEU A 85 -16.76 3.73 6.25
CA LEU A 85 -17.10 2.32 5.99
C LEU A 85 -18.11 2.19 4.84
N ALA A 86 -19.12 3.07 4.81
CA ALA A 86 -20.18 3.01 3.81
C ALA A 86 -19.66 3.25 2.38
N GLU A 87 -18.71 4.17 2.15
CA GLU A 87 -18.12 4.36 0.82
C GLU A 87 -17.27 3.17 0.36
N ASN A 88 -16.56 2.48 1.26
CA ASN A 88 -15.86 1.24 0.93
C ASN A 88 -16.86 0.14 0.54
N LEU A 89 -17.99 0.06 1.25
CA LEU A 89 -19.05 -0.89 0.92
C LEU A 89 -19.70 -0.57 -0.44
N ILE A 90 -19.92 0.71 -0.76
CA ILE A 90 -20.45 1.09 -2.08
C ILE A 90 -19.46 0.68 -3.18
N ALA A 91 -18.16 0.89 -2.99
CA ALA A 91 -17.13 0.49 -3.96
C ALA A 91 -17.17 -1.01 -4.23
N THR A 92 -17.17 -1.83 -3.18
CA THR A 92 -17.21 -3.30 -3.30
C THR A 92 -18.54 -3.79 -3.90
N MET A 93 -19.68 -3.18 -3.53
CA MET A 93 -20.99 -3.47 -4.16
C MET A 93 -21.07 -3.07 -5.63
N LEU A 94 -20.23 -2.12 -6.07
CA LEU A 94 -20.07 -1.76 -7.48
C LEU A 94 -19.08 -2.68 -8.22
N ASP A 95 -18.61 -3.77 -7.59
CA ASP A 95 -17.67 -4.72 -8.19
C ASP A 95 -16.39 -4.01 -8.64
N LEU A 96 -15.82 -3.23 -7.71
CA LEU A 96 -14.50 -2.61 -7.81
C LEU A 96 -13.60 -3.23 -6.73
N GLU A 97 -12.33 -3.44 -7.05
CA GLU A 97 -11.29 -3.62 -6.04
C GLU A 97 -11.31 -2.40 -5.10
N CYS A 98 -11.29 -2.62 -3.79
CA CYS A 98 -11.33 -1.58 -2.77
C CYS A 98 -10.07 -1.61 -1.91
N ALA A 99 -9.18 -0.64 -2.15
CA ALA A 99 -8.07 -0.33 -1.27
C ALA A 99 -8.54 0.68 -0.21
N SER A 100 -8.88 0.20 0.98
CA SER A 100 -9.87 0.84 1.86
C SER A 100 -9.31 1.86 2.87
N SER A 101 -8.37 2.70 2.43
CA SER A 101 -7.75 3.74 3.26
C SER A 101 -7.02 3.14 4.46
N ASN A 102 -7.39 3.49 5.70
CA ASN A 102 -6.58 3.23 6.90
C ASN A 102 -5.13 3.72 6.76
N ASP A 103 -4.93 4.73 5.92
CA ASP A 103 -3.63 5.16 5.41
C ASP A 103 -3.22 6.55 5.86
N GLN A 104 -4.04 7.21 6.67
CA GLN A 104 -3.91 8.62 7.02
C GLN A 104 -4.29 8.90 8.47
N THR A 105 -3.53 9.77 9.14
CA THR A 105 -3.81 10.19 10.52
C THR A 105 -5.07 11.08 10.60
N PHE A 106 -5.84 10.92 11.68
CA PHE A 106 -7.01 11.78 11.94
C PHE A 106 -7.26 12.07 13.43
N THR A 107 -6.48 11.44 14.32
CA THR A 107 -6.72 11.49 15.76
C THR A 107 -5.44 11.21 16.53
N HIS A 108 -5.36 11.77 17.73
CA HIS A 108 -4.29 11.53 18.71
C HIS A 108 -4.61 10.36 19.65
N SER A 109 -5.76 9.69 19.48
CA SER A 109 -6.21 8.61 20.36
C SER A 109 -6.07 7.26 19.67
N ASP A 110 -5.28 6.37 20.29
CA ASP A 110 -5.13 4.99 19.81
C ASP A 110 -6.47 4.27 19.75
N LEU A 111 -7.29 4.41 20.79
CA LEU A 111 -8.64 3.82 20.81
C LEU A 111 -9.48 4.25 19.61
N ARG A 112 -9.41 5.54 19.24
CA ARG A 112 -10.23 6.08 18.15
C ARG A 112 -9.73 5.62 16.78
N ARG A 113 -8.41 5.58 16.54
CA ARG A 113 -7.83 5.10 15.27
C ARG A 113 -8.02 3.59 15.10
N VAL A 114 -7.94 2.81 16.18
CA VAL A 114 -8.26 1.36 16.19
C VAL A 114 -9.73 1.14 15.84
N ALA A 115 -10.66 1.85 16.49
CA ALA A 115 -12.08 1.73 16.20
C ALA A 115 -12.42 2.05 14.74
N ARG A 116 -11.72 3.01 14.13
CA ARG A 116 -11.84 3.30 12.69
C ARG A 116 -11.38 2.12 11.84
N SER A 117 -10.25 1.51 12.15
CA SER A 117 -9.67 0.46 11.31
C SER A 117 -10.34 -0.89 11.42
N LEU A 118 -10.88 -1.23 12.60
CA LEU A 118 -11.66 -2.46 12.77
C LEU A 118 -12.87 -2.52 11.82
N MET A 119 -13.35 -1.38 11.33
CA MET A 119 -14.43 -1.33 10.33
C MET A 119 -14.07 -2.04 9.03
N GLN A 120 -12.80 -2.02 8.60
CA GLN A 120 -12.32 -2.71 7.40
C GLN A 120 -11.51 -3.97 7.73
N MET A 121 -10.77 -3.97 8.84
CA MET A 121 -9.91 -5.09 9.23
C MET A 121 -10.72 -6.35 9.59
N VAL A 122 -11.84 -6.20 10.30
CA VAL A 122 -12.69 -7.34 10.70
C VAL A 122 -13.37 -8.03 9.51
N PRO A 123 -14.05 -7.31 8.59
CA PRO A 123 -14.66 -7.95 7.43
C PRO A 123 -13.65 -8.34 6.33
N GLY A 124 -12.50 -7.64 6.28
CA GLY A 124 -11.54 -7.74 5.17
C GLY A 124 -11.98 -6.93 3.94
N THR A 125 -11.00 -6.37 3.23
CA THR A 125 -11.14 -5.74 1.91
C THR A 125 -9.97 -6.20 1.03
N ASP A 126 -9.96 -5.84 -0.26
CA ASP A 126 -8.86 -6.24 -1.15
C ASP A 126 -7.50 -5.71 -0.65
N PHE A 127 -7.50 -4.49 -0.10
CA PHE A 127 -6.40 -3.99 0.73
C PHE A 127 -6.96 -3.29 1.97
N ILE A 128 -6.85 -3.94 3.13
CA ILE A 128 -7.35 -3.43 4.43
C ILE A 128 -6.79 -2.04 4.71
N CYS A 129 -5.50 -1.87 4.47
CA CYS A 129 -4.82 -0.59 4.45
C CYS A 129 -4.28 -0.33 3.04
N SER A 130 -4.67 0.79 2.44
CA SER A 130 -4.09 1.29 1.18
C SER A 130 -2.79 2.08 1.39
N GLY A 131 -2.27 2.07 2.61
CA GLY A 131 -1.07 2.81 3.00
C GLY A 131 -0.76 2.68 4.50
N TYR A 132 -0.69 1.45 5.01
CA TYR A 132 -0.07 1.21 6.32
C TYR A 132 1.36 1.75 6.24
N SER A 133 1.77 2.63 7.17
CA SER A 133 3.11 3.20 7.11
C SER A 133 4.15 2.16 7.51
N ALA A 134 5.01 1.77 6.57
CA ALA A 134 6.13 0.85 6.85
C ALA A 134 7.37 1.54 7.45
N THR A 135 7.22 2.81 7.78
CA THR A 135 8.16 3.66 8.51
C THR A 135 7.42 4.29 9.67
N PRO A 136 8.11 4.76 10.72
CA PRO A 136 7.46 5.58 11.75
C PRO A 136 6.80 6.80 11.13
N ASN A 137 5.70 7.26 11.73
CA ASN A 137 4.91 8.35 11.15
C ASN A 137 5.66 9.68 10.99
N TYR A 138 6.75 9.89 11.72
CA TYR A 138 7.59 11.08 11.52
C TYR A 138 8.31 11.09 10.16
N ASP A 139 8.44 9.94 9.50
CA ASP A 139 9.00 9.79 8.15
C ASP A 139 7.92 9.62 7.07
N ASN A 140 6.66 9.50 7.47
CA ASN A 140 5.59 9.29 6.52
C ASN A 140 5.30 10.58 5.75
N MET A 141 5.74 10.62 4.50
CA MET A 141 5.58 11.78 3.60
C MET A 141 4.14 12.06 3.16
N PHE A 142 3.18 11.22 3.56
CA PHE A 142 1.75 11.48 3.43
C PHE A 142 1.14 12.05 4.72
N ALA A 143 1.93 12.74 5.54
CA ALA A 143 1.51 13.35 6.81
C ALA A 143 1.02 12.33 7.87
N GLY A 144 1.63 11.14 7.87
CA GLY A 144 1.31 10.06 8.80
C GLY A 144 0.15 9.19 8.34
N SER A 145 0.27 7.90 8.61
CA SER A 145 -0.78 6.91 8.43
C SER A 145 -1.54 6.62 9.73
N ASN A 146 -2.72 6.01 9.61
CA ASN A 146 -3.50 5.56 10.78
C ASN A 146 -2.78 4.48 11.58
N TRP A 147 -1.89 3.74 10.93
CA TRP A 147 -1.02 2.73 11.51
C TRP A 147 0.39 2.90 10.98
N ASP A 148 1.40 2.75 11.83
CA ASP A 148 2.80 2.86 11.43
C ASP A 148 3.68 1.71 11.94
N ALA A 149 4.99 1.85 11.70
CA ALA A 149 5.96 0.82 12.03
C ALA A 149 5.99 0.46 13.53
N ASP A 150 5.60 1.38 14.42
CA ASP A 150 5.56 1.12 15.86
C ASP A 150 4.36 0.26 16.26
N ASP A 151 3.36 0.14 15.38
CA ASP A 151 2.14 -0.61 15.65
C ASP A 151 2.14 -2.06 15.12
N TYR A 152 3.24 -2.52 14.50
CA TYR A 152 3.26 -3.83 13.85
C TYR A 152 2.94 -4.99 14.81
N ASP A 153 3.40 -4.91 16.04
CA ASP A 153 3.16 -5.93 17.05
C ASP A 153 1.69 -5.93 17.49
N ASP A 154 1.10 -4.76 17.73
CA ASP A 154 -0.34 -4.64 18.04
C ASP A 154 -1.21 -5.16 16.89
N TRP A 155 -0.86 -4.86 15.64
CA TRP A 155 -1.55 -5.39 14.47
C TRP A 155 -1.51 -6.93 14.44
N ASN A 156 -0.36 -7.54 14.71
CA ASN A 156 -0.20 -8.99 14.79
C ASN A 156 -0.97 -9.61 15.97
N ILE A 157 -1.00 -8.94 17.12
CA ILE A 157 -1.79 -9.38 18.28
C ILE A 157 -3.29 -9.34 17.98
N ILE A 158 -3.79 -8.27 17.35
CA ILE A 158 -5.21 -8.14 16.98
C ILE A 158 -5.63 -9.25 16.01
N GLN A 159 -4.80 -9.57 15.01
CA GLN A 159 -5.06 -10.69 14.09
C GLN A 159 -5.23 -12.02 14.84
N ARG A 160 -4.31 -12.29 15.77
CA ARG A 160 -4.34 -13.48 16.63
C ARG A 160 -5.57 -13.51 17.54
N ASP A 161 -5.89 -12.41 18.20
CA ASP A 161 -6.95 -12.35 19.21
C ASP A 161 -8.34 -12.49 18.59
N LEU A 162 -8.57 -11.88 17.42
CA LEU A 162 -9.87 -11.92 16.73
C LEU A 162 -10.00 -13.08 15.75
N LYS A 163 -8.92 -13.85 15.53
CA LYS A 163 -8.83 -14.86 14.47
C LYS A 163 -9.22 -14.27 13.10
N ILE A 164 -8.60 -13.14 12.76
CA ILE A 164 -8.76 -12.45 11.48
C ILE A 164 -7.43 -12.36 10.75
N ASP A 165 -7.48 -12.31 9.42
CA ASP A 165 -6.29 -12.08 8.60
C ASP A 165 -6.22 -10.60 8.23
N GLY A 166 -5.27 -9.90 8.86
CA GLY A 166 -4.96 -8.50 8.59
C GLY A 166 -3.92 -8.32 7.48
N GLY A 167 -3.54 -9.38 6.78
CA GLY A 167 -2.58 -9.36 5.67
C GLY A 167 -1.11 -9.23 6.07
N LEU A 168 -0.78 -9.19 7.37
CA LEU A 168 0.60 -9.11 7.88
C LEU A 168 0.96 -10.33 8.72
N ARG A 169 2.23 -10.47 9.07
CA ARG A 169 2.73 -11.58 9.88
C ARG A 169 3.82 -11.10 10.84
N PRO A 170 4.02 -11.80 11.97
CA PRO A 170 5.21 -11.62 12.78
C PRO A 170 6.47 -11.98 11.99
N VAL A 171 7.56 -11.28 12.26
CA VAL A 171 8.89 -11.51 11.66
C VAL A 171 9.95 -11.47 12.74
N SER A 172 11.05 -12.20 12.53
CA SER A 172 12.21 -12.13 13.43
C SER A 172 13.07 -10.91 13.10
N GLU A 173 13.68 -10.31 14.12
CA GLU A 173 14.64 -9.22 13.92
C GLU A 173 15.81 -9.66 13.02
N GLU A 174 16.31 -10.88 13.22
CA GLU A 174 17.41 -11.43 12.43
C GLU A 174 17.07 -11.48 10.92
N ASP A 175 15.87 -11.92 10.56
CA ASP A 175 15.44 -11.97 9.16
C ASP A 175 15.21 -10.56 8.59
N VAL A 176 14.66 -9.65 9.39
CA VAL A 176 14.47 -8.23 9.02
C VAL A 176 15.82 -7.56 8.74
N VAL A 177 16.80 -7.72 9.63
CA VAL A 177 18.16 -7.19 9.46
C VAL A 177 18.78 -7.73 8.17
N LYS A 178 18.69 -9.04 7.91
CA LYS A 178 19.22 -9.66 6.68
C LYS A 178 18.58 -9.08 5.42
N VAL A 179 17.25 -8.94 5.37
CA VAL A 179 16.57 -8.43 4.17
C VAL A 179 16.80 -6.94 3.96
N ARG A 180 16.82 -6.13 5.03
CA ARG A 180 17.13 -4.69 4.95
C ARG A 180 18.56 -4.45 4.47
N ASN A 181 19.52 -5.18 5.02
CA ASN A 181 20.92 -5.09 4.60
C ASN A 181 21.09 -5.48 3.13
N LYS A 182 20.46 -6.58 2.70
CA LYS A 182 20.46 -6.99 1.29
C LYS A 182 19.87 -5.90 0.39
N ALA A 183 18.73 -5.34 0.78
CA ALA A 183 18.09 -4.26 0.02
C ALA A 183 19.00 -3.01 -0.08
N ALA A 184 19.62 -2.59 1.02
CA ALA A 184 20.55 -1.46 1.04
C ALA A 184 21.76 -1.70 0.12
N ARG A 185 22.35 -2.90 0.14
CA ARG A 185 23.45 -3.28 -0.77
C ARG A 185 23.03 -3.35 -2.23
N VAL A 186 21.82 -3.81 -2.53
CA VAL A 186 21.25 -3.79 -3.89
C VAL A 186 21.15 -2.36 -4.41
N ILE A 187 20.61 -1.45 -3.59
CA ILE A 187 20.47 -0.04 -3.96
C ILE A 187 21.83 0.64 -4.11
N GLN A 188 22.80 0.34 -3.23
CA GLN A 188 24.19 0.78 -3.36
C GLN A 188 24.80 0.34 -4.70
N GLY A 189 24.69 -0.94 -5.03
CA GLY A 189 25.19 -1.49 -6.30
C GLY A 189 24.49 -0.87 -7.52
N LEU A 190 23.17 -0.68 -7.45
CA LEU A 190 22.38 -0.02 -8.49
C LEU A 190 22.85 1.42 -8.74
N PHE A 191 23.03 2.22 -7.68
CA PHE A 191 23.48 3.61 -7.81
C PHE A 191 24.86 3.69 -8.46
N LYS A 192 25.78 2.82 -8.03
CA LYS A 192 27.12 2.70 -8.64
C LYS A 192 27.04 2.35 -10.13
N GLU A 193 26.25 1.34 -10.50
CA GLU A 193 26.13 0.88 -11.89
C GLU A 193 25.40 1.86 -12.83
N LEU A 194 24.55 2.74 -12.27
CA LEU A 194 23.88 3.80 -13.03
C LEU A 194 24.68 5.11 -13.06
N GLY A 195 25.79 5.19 -12.32
CA GLY A 195 26.60 6.40 -12.16
C GLY A 195 25.86 7.51 -11.42
N LEU A 196 25.05 7.13 -10.42
CA LEU A 196 24.41 8.07 -9.49
C LEU A 196 25.37 8.45 -8.37
N THR A 197 24.93 9.35 -7.50
CA THR A 197 25.63 9.72 -6.26
C THR A 197 25.97 8.49 -5.43
N GLU A 198 27.13 8.50 -4.77
CA GLU A 198 27.59 7.35 -3.99
C GLU A 198 26.63 7.04 -2.83
N ILE A 199 26.46 5.76 -2.53
CA ILE A 199 25.88 5.25 -1.29
C ILE A 199 26.99 4.54 -0.54
N THR A 200 27.34 5.06 0.62
CA THR A 200 28.47 4.58 1.41
C THR A 200 28.11 3.31 2.20
N ASP A 201 29.11 2.58 2.66
CA ASP A 201 28.89 1.43 3.57
C ASP A 201 28.30 1.88 4.92
N GLU A 202 28.58 3.11 5.35
CA GLU A 202 27.96 3.72 6.54
C GLU A 202 26.44 3.86 6.36
N GLU A 203 25.99 4.36 5.20
CA GLU A 203 24.56 4.44 4.88
C GLU A 203 23.91 3.06 4.76
N VAL A 204 24.62 2.07 4.22
CA VAL A 204 24.14 0.68 4.14
C VAL A 204 23.94 0.09 5.52
N GLU A 205 24.91 0.27 6.43
CA GLU A 205 24.83 -0.22 7.80
C GLU A 205 23.74 0.53 8.57
N ALA A 206 23.67 1.86 8.45
CA ALA A 206 22.62 2.67 9.05
C ALA A 206 21.23 2.20 8.59
N ALA A 207 20.99 2.08 7.28
CA ALA A 207 19.72 1.59 6.75
C ALA A 207 19.37 0.17 7.21
N THR A 208 20.37 -0.66 7.54
CA THR A 208 20.15 -2.02 8.02
C THR A 208 19.42 -2.01 9.37
N TYR A 209 19.82 -1.14 10.30
CA TYR A 209 19.33 -1.12 11.67
C TYR A 209 18.44 0.09 12.02
N ALA A 210 18.35 1.07 11.12
CA ALA A 210 17.56 2.28 11.31
C ALA A 210 16.09 1.95 11.54
N HIS A 211 15.51 2.61 12.54
CA HIS A 211 14.07 2.68 12.71
C HIS A 211 13.46 3.68 11.71
N GLY A 212 14.14 4.81 11.47
CA GLY A 212 13.76 5.77 10.44
C GLY A 212 14.88 6.74 10.07
N SER A 213 14.56 7.86 9.43
CA SER A 213 15.52 8.82 8.87
C SER A 213 16.42 9.48 9.91
N LYS A 214 16.01 9.51 11.18
CA LYS A 214 16.84 10.04 12.28
C LYS A 214 18.10 9.20 12.54
N ASP A 215 18.10 7.95 12.10
CA ASP A 215 19.21 7.02 12.24
C ASP A 215 20.05 6.96 10.94
N MET A 216 19.71 7.75 9.92
CA MET A 216 20.39 7.78 8.62
C MET A 216 21.38 8.95 8.52
N PRO A 217 22.56 8.76 7.91
CA PRO A 217 23.44 9.86 7.57
C PRO A 217 22.79 10.84 6.59
N ASP A 218 23.11 12.13 6.73
CA ASP A 218 22.67 13.15 5.79
C ASP A 218 23.28 12.94 4.40
N ARG A 219 22.44 13.02 3.36
CA ARG A 219 22.87 13.01 1.96
C ARG A 219 22.92 14.40 1.36
N ASN A 220 23.75 14.58 0.33
CA ASN A 220 23.76 15.81 -0.44
C ASN A 220 22.56 15.87 -1.40
N VAL A 221 21.45 16.41 -0.89
CA VAL A 221 20.17 16.51 -1.62
C VAL A 221 20.32 17.21 -2.97
N VAL A 222 21.18 18.23 -3.08
CA VAL A 222 21.36 18.96 -4.34
C VAL A 222 21.98 18.07 -5.41
N GLU A 223 22.96 17.25 -5.05
CA GLU A 223 23.59 16.33 -5.99
C GLU A 223 22.67 15.16 -6.33
N ASP A 224 21.87 14.68 -5.37
CA ASP A 224 20.85 13.65 -5.64
C ASP A 224 19.79 14.14 -6.63
N LEU A 225 19.33 15.39 -6.50
CA LEU A 225 18.36 16.00 -7.42
C LEU A 225 18.93 16.15 -8.84
N LYS A 226 20.19 16.59 -8.96
CA LYS A 226 20.87 16.68 -10.26
C LYS A 226 21.03 15.30 -10.90
N ALA A 227 21.48 14.30 -10.12
CA ALA A 227 21.65 12.94 -10.62
C ALA A 227 20.32 12.31 -11.07
N ALA A 228 19.22 12.59 -10.36
CA ALA A 228 17.89 12.16 -10.73
C ALA A 228 17.41 12.83 -12.04
N GLU A 229 17.62 14.14 -12.20
CA GLU A 229 17.30 14.87 -13.44
C GLU A 229 18.10 14.32 -14.63
N ASP A 230 19.42 14.12 -14.46
CA ASP A 230 20.30 13.56 -15.46
C ASP A 230 19.91 12.12 -15.84
N MET A 231 19.51 11.29 -14.86
CA MET A 231 19.01 9.94 -15.12
C MET A 231 17.74 9.94 -15.98
N MET A 232 16.82 10.87 -15.70
CA MET A 232 15.59 11.05 -16.50
C MET A 232 15.90 11.58 -17.89
N ALA A 233 16.83 12.54 -18.03
CA ALA A 233 17.26 13.09 -19.32
C ALA A 233 17.93 12.03 -20.21
N ARG A 234 18.63 11.05 -19.62
CA ARG A 234 19.18 9.88 -20.33
C ARG A 234 18.10 8.92 -20.84
N GLY A 235 16.85 9.06 -20.42
CA GLY A 235 15.77 8.14 -20.77
C GLY A 235 15.92 6.76 -20.12
N THR A 236 16.54 6.70 -18.93
CA THR A 236 16.76 5.44 -18.19
C THR A 236 15.43 4.74 -17.94
N THR A 237 15.32 3.47 -18.33
CA THR A 237 14.10 2.67 -18.14
C THR A 237 14.28 1.58 -17.10
N GLY A 238 13.20 0.86 -16.80
CA GLY A 238 13.25 -0.34 -15.96
C GLY A 238 14.22 -1.41 -16.46
N ILE A 239 14.50 -1.47 -17.77
CA ILE A 239 15.46 -2.43 -18.34
C ILE A 239 16.90 -2.07 -17.94
N GLU A 240 17.26 -0.79 -17.95
CA GLU A 240 18.57 -0.33 -17.49
C GLU A 240 18.75 -0.60 -15.99
N ILE A 241 17.69 -0.39 -15.20
CA ILE A 241 17.68 -0.73 -13.76
C ILE A 241 17.93 -2.23 -13.56
N ILE A 242 17.19 -3.11 -14.26
CA ILE A 242 17.37 -4.57 -14.17
C ILE A 242 18.81 -4.98 -14.52
N LYS A 243 19.35 -4.44 -15.62
CA LYS A 243 20.73 -4.72 -16.05
C LYS A 243 21.75 -4.22 -15.03
N ALA A 244 21.52 -3.06 -14.41
CA ALA A 244 22.39 -2.51 -13.38
C ALA A 244 22.41 -3.38 -12.12
N ILE A 245 21.24 -3.80 -11.63
CA ILE A 245 21.13 -4.74 -10.50
C ILE A 245 21.86 -6.07 -10.81
N TYR A 246 21.70 -6.58 -12.03
CA TYR A 246 22.39 -7.80 -12.47
C TYR A 246 23.91 -7.64 -12.48
N ARG A 247 24.43 -6.54 -13.05
CA ARG A 247 25.88 -6.26 -13.08
C ARG A 247 26.47 -6.00 -11.70
N ALA A 248 25.67 -5.45 -10.77
CA ALA A 248 26.03 -5.31 -9.37
C ALA A 248 26.11 -6.65 -8.61
N GLY A 249 25.77 -7.78 -9.24
CA GLY A 249 25.89 -9.13 -8.68
C GLY A 249 24.63 -9.63 -7.98
N PHE A 250 23.50 -8.93 -8.09
CA PHE A 250 22.23 -9.31 -7.45
C PHE A 250 21.26 -9.94 -8.46
N GLU A 251 21.67 -11.07 -9.06
CA GLU A 251 20.94 -11.71 -10.16
C GLU A 251 19.50 -12.09 -9.79
N ASP A 252 19.27 -12.54 -8.56
CA ASP A 252 17.96 -12.95 -8.05
C ASP A 252 16.99 -11.76 -7.91
N VAL A 253 17.50 -10.60 -7.49
CA VAL A 253 16.72 -9.35 -7.42
C VAL A 253 16.48 -8.81 -8.82
N ALA A 254 17.46 -8.86 -9.72
CA ALA A 254 17.29 -8.48 -11.11
C ALA A 254 16.20 -9.32 -11.80
N ASP A 255 16.21 -10.64 -11.60
CA ASP A 255 15.18 -11.56 -12.11
C ASP A 255 13.79 -11.24 -11.52
N SER A 256 13.72 -10.93 -10.23
CA SER A 256 12.47 -10.51 -9.58
C SER A 256 11.88 -9.24 -10.20
N VAL A 257 12.70 -8.19 -10.37
CA VAL A 257 12.27 -6.94 -11.01
C VAL A 257 11.90 -7.16 -12.48
N PHE A 258 12.62 -8.05 -13.19
CA PHE A 258 12.28 -8.45 -14.55
C PHE A 258 10.92 -9.16 -14.64
N LYS A 259 10.64 -10.08 -13.72
CA LYS A 259 9.33 -10.76 -13.64
C LYS A 259 8.20 -9.78 -13.33
N LEU A 260 8.43 -8.75 -12.50
CA LEU A 260 7.48 -7.64 -12.33
C LEU A 260 7.26 -6.87 -13.63
N ALA A 261 8.34 -6.52 -14.34
CA ALA A 261 8.24 -5.81 -15.62
C ALA A 261 7.48 -6.63 -16.67
N LYS A 262 7.63 -7.97 -16.65
CA LYS A 262 6.95 -8.90 -17.56
C LYS A 262 5.43 -8.92 -17.38
N GLN A 263 4.91 -8.58 -16.19
CA GLN A 263 3.45 -8.48 -15.96
C GLN A 263 2.80 -7.46 -16.89
N LYS A 264 3.55 -6.42 -17.31
CA LYS A 264 3.08 -5.41 -18.26
C LYS A 264 2.85 -5.96 -19.67
N VAL A 265 3.44 -7.11 -20.00
CA VAL A 265 3.23 -7.79 -21.27
C VAL A 265 2.09 -8.79 -21.17
N ALA A 266 2.01 -9.51 -20.04
CA ALA A 266 0.96 -10.52 -19.83
C ALA A 266 -0.44 -9.89 -19.66
N GLY A 267 -0.53 -8.76 -18.94
CA GLY A 267 -1.79 -8.07 -18.70
C GLY A 267 -2.69 -8.72 -17.63
N ASP A 268 -2.34 -9.91 -17.13
CA ASP A 268 -3.13 -10.64 -16.13
C ASP A 268 -3.37 -9.80 -14.86
N TYR A 269 -2.35 -9.07 -14.41
CA TYR A 269 -2.45 -8.24 -13.20
C TYR A 269 -3.27 -6.94 -13.39
N LEU A 270 -3.81 -6.68 -14.59
CA LEU A 270 -4.71 -5.55 -14.83
C LEU A 270 -6.12 -5.80 -14.29
N HIS A 271 -6.44 -7.06 -13.96
CA HIS A 271 -7.74 -7.44 -13.46
C HIS A 271 -8.00 -6.99 -12.02
N THR A 272 -9.28 -6.97 -11.67
CA THR A 272 -9.81 -6.60 -10.35
C THR A 272 -9.09 -7.35 -9.24
N ALA A 273 -8.61 -6.62 -8.24
CA ALA A 273 -7.96 -7.14 -7.03
C ALA A 273 -6.65 -7.92 -7.29
N ALA A 274 -6.04 -7.75 -8.47
CA ALA A 274 -4.83 -8.49 -8.80
C ALA A 274 -3.61 -8.08 -7.95
N ILE A 275 -3.02 -9.07 -7.28
CA ILE A 275 -1.69 -9.07 -6.65
C ILE A 275 -0.85 -10.22 -7.21
N LEU A 276 0.41 -10.31 -6.78
CA LEU A 276 1.33 -11.36 -7.20
C LEU A 276 1.76 -12.19 -5.99
N ASP A 277 1.79 -13.51 -6.15
CA ASP A 277 2.40 -14.40 -5.16
C ASP A 277 3.95 -14.39 -5.27
N LYS A 278 4.61 -15.16 -4.41
CA LYS A 278 6.08 -15.30 -4.36
C LYS A 278 6.71 -15.79 -5.67
N ASP A 279 5.93 -16.45 -6.53
CA ASP A 279 6.35 -16.98 -7.82
C ASP A 279 5.95 -16.06 -8.99
N PHE A 280 5.47 -14.85 -8.69
CA PHE A 280 4.96 -13.85 -9.64
C PHE A 280 3.75 -14.31 -10.44
N LYS A 281 2.95 -15.23 -9.88
CA LYS A 281 1.65 -15.61 -10.44
C LYS A 281 0.58 -14.67 -9.91
N VAL A 282 -0.34 -14.29 -10.80
CA VAL A 282 -1.42 -13.39 -10.45
C VAL A 282 -2.45 -14.09 -9.57
N GLN A 283 -2.82 -13.45 -8.47
CA GLN A 283 -4.00 -13.75 -7.67
C GLN A 283 -4.93 -12.54 -7.73
N SER A 284 -6.15 -12.73 -8.20
CA SER A 284 -7.11 -11.65 -8.50
C SER A 284 -8.53 -12.12 -8.21
N ALA A 285 -9.51 -11.22 -8.26
CA ALA A 285 -10.91 -11.59 -8.12
C ALA A 285 -11.40 -12.55 -9.23
N VAL A 286 -10.66 -12.68 -10.35
CA VAL A 286 -11.02 -13.58 -11.46
C VAL A 286 -10.70 -15.05 -11.12
N ASN A 287 -9.52 -15.32 -10.58
CA ASN A 287 -9.05 -16.68 -10.28
C ASN A 287 -9.12 -17.04 -8.78
N CYS A 288 -9.28 -16.04 -7.92
CA CYS A 288 -9.51 -16.15 -6.49
C CYS A 288 -10.79 -15.39 -6.11
N PRO A 289 -11.97 -15.74 -6.67
CA PRO A 289 -13.21 -15.02 -6.38
C PRO A 289 -13.60 -15.16 -4.91
N ASN A 290 -14.11 -14.09 -4.31
CA ASN A 290 -14.78 -14.19 -3.02
C ASN A 290 -16.12 -14.92 -3.17
N THR A 291 -16.27 -16.05 -2.50
CA THR A 291 -17.47 -16.91 -2.58
C THR A 291 -18.28 -16.92 -1.29
N TYR A 292 -18.26 -15.84 -0.52
CA TYR A 292 -19.00 -15.74 0.74
C TYR A 292 -20.52 -15.91 0.53
N ALA A 293 -21.09 -16.84 1.29
CA ALA A 293 -22.51 -17.21 1.33
C ALA A 293 -23.00 -17.44 2.78
N GLY A 294 -22.31 -16.88 3.77
CA GLY A 294 -22.61 -17.06 5.21
C GLY A 294 -21.52 -17.83 5.96
N PRO A 295 -21.80 -18.26 7.21
CA PRO A 295 -20.81 -18.94 8.05
C PRO A 295 -20.18 -20.16 7.36
N LYS A 296 -18.86 -20.33 7.52
CA LYS A 296 -18.07 -21.43 6.93
C LYS A 296 -17.99 -21.43 5.39
N THR A 297 -18.25 -20.31 4.75
CA THR A 297 -18.09 -20.13 3.29
C THR A 297 -17.21 -18.91 3.01
N GLY A 298 -16.64 -18.83 1.81
CA GLY A 298 -15.67 -17.79 1.46
C GLY A 298 -14.34 -17.98 2.17
N TYR A 299 -13.55 -16.90 2.28
CA TYR A 299 -12.24 -16.93 2.93
C TYR A 299 -12.36 -17.30 4.42
N GLN A 300 -11.50 -18.21 4.88
CA GLN A 300 -11.40 -18.62 6.28
C GLN A 300 -9.92 -18.67 6.67
N VAL A 301 -9.59 -18.13 7.84
CA VAL A 301 -8.23 -18.20 8.37
C VAL A 301 -8.02 -19.56 9.02
N GLU A 302 -7.28 -20.42 8.32
CA GLU A 302 -7.02 -21.81 8.73
C GLU A 302 -5.66 -22.31 8.25
N GLY A 303 -5.28 -23.52 8.68
CA GLY A 303 -4.06 -24.18 8.25
C GLY A 303 -2.79 -23.37 8.55
N GLU A 304 -1.86 -23.37 7.61
CA GLU A 304 -0.54 -22.72 7.74
C GLU A 304 -0.64 -21.23 8.04
N ARG A 305 -1.59 -20.52 7.41
CA ARG A 305 -1.78 -19.08 7.66
C ARG A 305 -2.21 -18.80 9.10
N TRP A 306 -3.06 -19.64 9.68
CA TRP A 306 -3.46 -19.50 11.07
C TRP A 306 -2.31 -19.81 12.05
N GLU A 307 -1.47 -20.80 11.73
CA GLU A 307 -0.27 -21.07 12.53
C GLU A 307 0.72 -19.90 12.47
N GLU A 308 0.91 -19.28 11.30
CA GLU A 308 1.75 -18.08 11.14
C GLU A 308 1.24 -16.91 11.98
N ILE A 309 -0.07 -16.64 11.99
CA ILE A 309 -0.68 -15.57 12.79
C ILE A 309 -0.52 -15.80 14.29
N LYS A 310 -0.63 -17.04 14.77
CA LYS A 310 -0.48 -17.36 16.20
C LYS A 310 0.96 -17.24 16.71
N ASN A 311 1.94 -17.42 15.83
CA ASN A 311 3.36 -17.55 16.17
C ASN A 311 4.02 -16.18 16.40
N ILE A 312 3.51 -15.42 17.37
CA ILE A 312 4.08 -14.13 17.79
C ILE A 312 5.31 -14.33 18.67
N SER A 313 6.31 -13.45 18.53
CA SER A 313 7.64 -13.59 19.16
C SER A 313 7.63 -13.53 20.69
N ASN A 314 6.63 -12.87 21.28
CA ASN A 314 6.49 -12.69 22.73
C ASN A 314 5.58 -13.76 23.40
N ALA A 315 5.09 -14.75 22.65
CA ALA A 315 4.33 -15.84 23.24
C ALA A 315 5.26 -16.81 23.99
N VAL A 316 5.01 -17.00 25.28
CA VAL A 316 5.74 -17.96 26.12
C VAL A 316 4.92 -19.24 26.27
N SER A 317 5.59 -20.40 26.22
CA SER A 317 4.93 -21.69 26.43
C SER A 317 4.36 -21.77 27.85
N PRO A 318 3.11 -22.22 28.05
CA PRO A 318 2.57 -22.46 29.38
C PRO A 318 3.38 -23.47 30.21
N GLU A 319 4.14 -24.36 29.56
CA GLU A 319 4.99 -25.36 30.22
C GLU A 319 6.29 -24.77 30.79
N ASP A 320 6.69 -23.58 30.34
CA ASP A 320 7.89 -22.87 30.82
C ASP A 320 7.60 -21.98 32.06
N TYR A 321 6.37 -22.01 32.59
CA TYR A 321 5.93 -21.29 33.79
C TYR A 321 5.77 -22.18 35.03
#